data_AF-A0A2U3KP78-F1
#
_entry.id   AF-A0A2U3KP78-F1
#
_cell.length_a   1.000
_cell.length_b   1.000
_cell.length_c   1.000
_cell.angle_alpha   90.00
_cell.angle_beta   90.00
_cell.angle_gamma   90.00
#
_symmetry.space_group_name_H-M   'P 1'
#
loop_
_entity.id
_entity.type
_entity.pdbx_description
1 polymer ?
#
loop_
_entity_poly.entity_id
_entity_poly.type
_entity_poly.pdbx_seq_one_letter_code
_entity_poly.pdbx_strand_id
1 'polypeptide(L)'
;MKKLLIVIALLFAMPSFADDLDQYIQLLKSDLKAGAKDYVTQGMVTFTPEEAKRFWPIWDSYMAERGKFFDARLALLMDYADNYDKMTDAKAQELLNRRFEQLKLRNQLDQKYRPQFATALSPRRLVRFYQI
;
A
#
# COMPACT_ATOMS: atom_id res chain seq x y z
N MET A 1 -14.33 -15.50 -14.74
CA MET A 1 -13.09 -14.69 -14.71
C MET A 1 -13.02 -13.68 -15.85
N LYS A 2 -13.09 -14.07 -17.13
CA LYS A 2 -13.15 -13.13 -18.27
C LYS A 2 -14.32 -12.13 -18.20
N LYS A 3 -15.51 -12.58 -17.77
CA LYS A 3 -16.69 -11.71 -17.56
C LYS A 3 -16.51 -10.68 -16.44
N LEU A 4 -15.63 -10.93 -15.46
CA LEU A 4 -15.34 -9.98 -14.38
C LEU A 4 -14.38 -8.88 -14.85
N LEU A 5 -13.44 -9.22 -15.72
CA LEU A 5 -12.49 -8.27 -16.34
C LEU A 5 -13.18 -7.35 -17.36
N ILE A 6 -14.17 -7.85 -18.11
CA ILE A 6 -14.95 -7.05 -19.08
C ILE A 6 -15.83 -6.01 -18.38
N VAL A 7 -16.40 -6.33 -17.22
CA VAL A 7 -17.21 -5.37 -16.43
C VAL A 7 -16.32 -4.26 -15.86
N ILE A 8 -15.11 -4.59 -15.41
CA ILE A 8 -14.12 -3.60 -14.97
C ILE A 8 -13.70 -2.73 -16.16
N ALA A 9 -13.39 -3.31 -17.33
CA ALA A 9 -12.97 -2.57 -18.53
C ALA A 9 -14.08 -1.65 -19.10
N LEU A 10 -15.35 -2.03 -19.02
CA LEU A 10 -16.49 -1.18 -19.44
C LEU A 10 -16.77 -0.01 -18.49
N LEU A 11 -16.37 -0.11 -17.21
CA LEU A 11 -16.44 0.98 -16.24
C LEU A 11 -15.36 2.05 -16.49
N PHE A 12 -14.26 1.74 -17.18
CA PHE A 12 -13.16 2.68 -17.45
C PHE A 12 -13.38 3.61 -18.66
N ALA A 13 -14.46 3.45 -19.43
CA ALA A 13 -14.68 4.20 -20.68
C ALA A 13 -15.45 5.53 -20.51
N MET A 14 -15.92 5.88 -19.30
CA MET A 14 -16.55 7.18 -19.04
C MET A 14 -15.66 8.05 -18.14
N PRO A 15 -15.42 9.33 -18.50
CA PRO A 15 -14.57 10.23 -17.71
C PRO A 15 -15.03 10.37 -16.25
N SER A 16 -16.34 10.27 -16.00
CA SER A 16 -16.93 10.31 -14.66
C SER A 16 -16.46 9.19 -13.74
N PHE A 17 -16.13 8.00 -14.29
CA PHE A 17 -15.62 6.90 -13.49
C PHE A 17 -14.14 7.04 -13.13
N ALA A 18 -13.35 7.83 -13.86
CA ALA A 18 -11.95 8.08 -13.48
C ALA A 18 -11.86 8.94 -12.22
N ASP A 19 -12.65 10.02 -12.15
CA ASP A 19 -12.75 10.87 -10.95
C ASP A 19 -13.40 10.10 -9.77
N ASP A 20 -14.46 9.32 -10.03
CA ASP A 20 -15.07 8.44 -9.02
C ASP A 20 -14.11 7.35 -8.55
N LEU A 21 -13.27 6.80 -9.43
CA LEU A 21 -12.30 5.76 -9.10
C LEU A 21 -11.17 6.32 -8.26
N ASP A 22 -10.62 7.49 -8.59
CA ASP A 22 -9.60 8.15 -7.78
C ASP A 22 -10.13 8.47 -6.39
N GLN A 23 -11.36 8.98 -6.30
CA GLN A 23 -12.02 9.21 -5.01
C GLN A 23 -12.25 7.90 -4.24
N TYR A 24 -12.65 6.83 -4.92
CA TYR A 24 -12.83 5.51 -4.33
C TYR A 24 -11.50 4.89 -3.86
N ILE A 25 -10.42 5.05 -4.62
CA ILE A 25 -9.06 4.63 -4.22
C ILE A 25 -8.61 5.38 -2.97
N GLN A 26 -8.87 6.69 -2.90
CA GLN A 26 -8.55 7.48 -1.71
C GLN A 26 -9.35 7.02 -0.50
N LEU A 27 -10.64 6.73 -0.68
CA LEU A 27 -11.49 6.16 0.38
C LEU A 27 -10.95 4.81 0.86
N LEU A 28 -10.63 3.90 -0.07
CA LEU A 28 -10.02 2.61 0.24
C LEU A 28 -8.70 2.75 0.99
N LYS A 29 -7.82 3.68 0.59
CA LYS A 29 -6.57 3.94 1.32
C LYS A 29 -6.82 4.43 2.74
N SER A 30 -7.82 5.29 2.92
CA SER A 30 -8.23 5.79 4.23
C SER A 30 -8.75 4.65 5.11
N ASP A 31 -9.65 3.83 4.57
CA ASP A 31 -10.23 2.68 5.28
C ASP A 31 -9.15 1.64 5.61
N LEU A 32 -8.24 1.37 4.69
CA LEU A 32 -7.08 0.50 4.93
C LEU A 32 -6.16 1.08 6.01
N LYS A 33 -5.97 2.40 6.06
CA LYS A 33 -5.19 3.06 7.13
C LYS A 33 -5.89 2.91 8.47
N ALA A 34 -7.21 3.12 8.53
CA ALA A 34 -8.02 2.96 9.73
C ALA A 34 -8.00 1.51 10.22
N GLY A 35 -8.26 0.55 9.33
CA GLY A 35 -8.19 -0.88 9.63
C GLY A 35 -6.81 -1.31 10.09
N ALA A 36 -5.73 -0.83 9.45
CA ALA A 36 -4.37 -1.10 9.88
C ALA A 36 -4.08 -0.54 11.29
N LYS A 37 -4.61 0.64 11.62
CA LYS A 37 -4.52 1.22 12.96
C LYS A 37 -5.23 0.34 13.99
N ASP A 38 -6.42 -0.15 13.66
CA ASP A 38 -7.18 -1.06 14.52
C ASP A 38 -6.46 -2.39 14.71
N TYR A 39 -5.92 -2.99 13.65
CA TYR A 39 -5.13 -4.22 13.75
C TYR A 39 -3.89 -4.05 14.64
N VAL A 40 -3.18 -2.93 14.54
CA VAL A 40 -2.02 -2.65 15.41
C VAL A 40 -2.47 -2.46 16.87
N THR A 41 -3.60 -1.77 17.08
CA THR A 41 -4.13 -1.45 18.42
C THR A 41 -4.72 -2.69 19.11
N GLN A 42 -5.47 -3.50 18.38
CA GLN A 42 -6.19 -4.68 18.91
C GLN A 42 -5.32 -5.95 18.91
N GLY A 43 -4.39 -6.07 17.96
CA GLY A 43 -3.72 -7.34 17.67
C GLY A 43 -2.34 -7.55 18.30
N MET A 44 -1.62 -6.50 18.70
CA MET A 44 -0.19 -6.68 19.04
C MET A 44 0.40 -5.81 20.15
N VAL A 45 -0.23 -4.69 20.51
CA VAL A 45 0.49 -3.64 21.23
C VAL A 45 -0.40 -2.98 22.30
N THR A 46 -0.36 -3.48 23.54
CA THR A 46 -0.81 -2.69 24.69
C THR A 46 0.22 -1.59 24.94
N PHE A 47 0.01 -0.43 24.32
CA PHE A 47 0.88 0.73 24.54
C PHE A 47 0.66 1.29 25.95
N THR A 48 1.73 1.68 26.65
CA THR A 48 1.58 2.70 27.68
C THR A 48 1.23 4.04 27.02
N PRO A 49 0.64 5.00 27.75
CA PRO A 49 0.40 6.35 27.20
C PRO A 49 1.65 6.99 26.58
N GLU A 50 2.82 6.77 27.17
CA GLU A 50 4.13 7.29 26.73
C GLU A 50 4.65 6.58 25.48
N GLU A 51 4.40 5.28 25.35
CA GLU A 51 4.75 4.53 24.13
C GLU A 51 3.84 4.95 22.97
N ALA A 52 2.53 5.10 23.21
CA ALA A 52 1.57 5.55 22.21
C ALA A 52 1.93 6.94 21.68
N LYS A 53 2.28 7.88 22.58
CA LYS A 53 2.72 9.24 22.21
C LYS A 53 3.95 9.25 21.31
N ARG A 54 4.85 8.26 21.45
CA ARG A 54 6.03 8.10 20.59
C ARG A 54 5.72 7.35 19.29
N PHE A 55 4.90 6.31 19.35
CA PHE A 55 4.63 5.42 18.24
C PHE A 55 3.75 6.06 17.15
N TRP A 56 2.63 6.68 17.53
CA TRP A 56 1.64 7.14 16.56
C TRP A 56 2.15 8.20 15.57
N PRO A 57 2.96 9.20 15.99
CA PRO A 57 3.55 10.15 15.03
C PRO A 57 4.46 9.48 13.98
N ILE A 58 5.20 8.43 14.38
CA ILE A 58 6.05 7.65 13.48
C ILE A 58 5.18 6.83 12.53
N TRP A 59 4.12 6.20 13.04
CA TRP A 59 3.14 5.47 12.24
C TRP A 59 2.44 6.36 11.20
N ASP A 60 2.01 7.56 11.59
CA ASP A 60 1.34 8.47 10.67
C ASP A 60 2.27 8.92 9.54
N SER A 61 3.52 9.24 9.87
CA SER A 61 4.55 9.55 8.87
C SER A 61 4.82 8.36 7.95
N TYR A 62 4.96 7.16 8.52
CA TYR A 62 5.13 5.91 7.78
C TYR A 62 3.98 5.67 6.81
N MET A 63 2.73 5.81 7.26
CA MET A 63 1.55 5.59 6.43
C MET A 63 1.42 6.64 5.32
N ALA A 64 1.77 7.90 5.59
CA ALA A 64 1.81 8.95 4.57
C ALA A 64 2.82 8.62 3.46
N GLU A 65 4.01 8.13 3.81
CA GLU A 65 5.03 7.74 2.83
C GLU A 65 4.74 6.38 2.16
N ARG A 66 4.07 5.46 2.86
CA ARG A 66 3.64 4.16 2.33
C ARG A 66 2.70 4.29 1.14
N GLY A 67 1.98 5.42 1.03
CA GLY A 67 1.13 5.74 -0.12
C GLY A 67 1.84 5.55 -1.46
N LYS A 68 3.11 5.98 -1.57
CA LYS A 68 3.91 5.88 -2.81
C LYS A 68 4.08 4.45 -3.31
N PHE A 69 4.28 3.51 -2.38
CA PHE A 69 4.36 2.09 -2.70
C PHE A 69 3.04 1.56 -3.27
N PHE A 70 1.91 1.95 -2.68
CA PHE A 70 0.58 1.56 -3.13
C PHE A 70 0.21 2.21 -4.47
N ASP A 71 0.54 3.48 -4.67
CA ASP A 71 0.33 4.19 -5.92
C ASP A 71 1.05 3.51 -7.08
N ALA A 72 2.33 3.19 -6.89
CA ALA A 72 3.10 2.43 -7.87
C ALA A 72 2.51 1.03 -8.13
N ARG A 73 1.95 0.37 -7.10
CA ARG A 73 1.33 -0.96 -7.27
C ARG A 73 0.07 -0.88 -8.10
N LEU A 74 -0.77 0.13 -7.84
CA LEU A 74 -2.03 0.35 -8.50
C LEU A 74 -1.79 0.72 -9.97
N ALA A 75 -0.93 1.70 -10.23
CA ALA A 75 -0.55 2.09 -11.59
C ALA A 75 -0.01 0.90 -12.40
N LEU A 76 0.80 0.03 -11.78
CA LEU A 76 1.26 -1.21 -12.41
C LEU A 76 0.10 -2.17 -12.73
N LEU A 77 -0.88 -2.31 -11.85
CA LEU A 77 -2.02 -3.21 -12.06
C LEU A 77 -2.98 -2.70 -13.14
N MET A 78 -3.21 -1.39 -13.18
CA MET A 78 -4.03 -0.76 -14.22
C MET A 78 -3.39 -0.96 -15.59
N ASP A 79 -2.11 -0.64 -15.73
CA ASP A 79 -1.37 -0.81 -16.98
C ASP A 79 -1.30 -2.28 -17.43
N TYR A 80 -1.17 -3.20 -16.47
CA TYR A 80 -1.28 -4.63 -16.75
C TYR A 80 -2.68 -5.01 -17.29
N ALA A 81 -3.75 -4.52 -16.66
CA ALA A 81 -5.12 -4.80 -17.09
C ALA A 81 -5.38 -4.27 -18.51
N ASP A 82 -4.92 -3.05 -18.81
CA ASP A 82 -5.07 -2.39 -20.11
C ASP A 82 -4.33 -3.11 -21.24
N ASN A 83 -3.27 -3.87 -20.90
CA ASN A 83 -2.43 -4.58 -21.86
C ASN A 83 -2.62 -6.09 -21.85
N TYR A 84 -3.47 -6.66 -20.98
CA TYR A 84 -3.52 -8.10 -20.71
C TYR A 84 -3.64 -8.97 -21.97
N ASP A 85 -4.61 -8.68 -22.84
CA ASP A 85 -4.88 -9.50 -24.03
C ASP A 85 -3.93 -9.22 -25.21
N LYS A 86 -3.21 -8.08 -25.19
CA LYS A 86 -2.39 -7.58 -26.31
C LYS A 86 -0.91 -7.38 -25.95
N MET A 87 -0.47 -7.97 -24.84
CA MET A 87 0.84 -7.73 -24.28
C MET A 87 1.94 -8.26 -25.19
N THR A 88 2.91 -7.42 -25.51
CA THR A 88 4.16 -7.84 -26.15
C THR A 88 5.19 -8.26 -25.11
N ASP A 89 6.20 -9.04 -25.51
CA ASP A 89 7.30 -9.42 -24.62
C ASP A 89 8.02 -8.20 -24.03
N ALA A 90 8.18 -7.14 -24.83
CA ALA A 90 8.76 -5.87 -24.36
C ALA A 90 7.91 -5.23 -23.25
N LYS A 91 6.58 -5.24 -23.39
CA LYS A 91 5.67 -4.72 -22.36
C LYS A 91 5.68 -5.59 -21.11
N ALA A 92 5.72 -6.92 -21.27
CA ALA A 92 5.83 -7.85 -20.15
C ALA A 92 7.12 -7.59 -19.34
N GLN A 93 8.26 -7.40 -20.01
CA GLN A 93 9.53 -7.09 -19.36
C GLN A 93 9.50 -5.75 -18.61
N GLU A 94 8.88 -4.73 -19.20
CA GLU A 94 8.71 -3.41 -18.57
C GLU A 94 7.86 -3.47 -17.29
N LEU A 95 6.70 -4.15 -17.35
CA LEU A 95 5.82 -4.35 -16.19
C LEU A 95 6.54 -5.16 -15.09
N LEU A 96 7.31 -6.17 -15.46
CA LEU A 96 8.09 -6.97 -14.51
C LEU A 96 9.17 -6.13 -13.83
N ASN A 97 9.91 -5.30 -14.58
CA ASN A 97 10.91 -4.41 -14.00
C ASN A 97 10.27 -3.43 -13.01
N ARG A 98 9.14 -2.81 -13.39
CA ARG A 98 8.37 -1.93 -12.49
C ARG A 98 7.86 -2.63 -11.25
N ARG A 99 7.49 -3.91 -11.33
CA ARG A 99 7.13 -4.69 -10.13
C ARG A 99 8.28 -4.72 -9.13
N PHE A 100 9.51 -4.96 -9.59
CA PHE A 100 10.66 -5.00 -8.68
C PHE A 100 11.06 -3.61 -8.18
N GLU A 101 10.97 -2.56 -9.00
CA GLU A 101 11.16 -1.18 -8.52
C GLU A 101 10.13 -0.80 -7.45
N GLN A 102 8.87 -1.19 -7.66
CA GLN A 102 7.80 -0.97 -6.69
C GLN A 102 8.07 -1.69 -5.36
N LEU A 103 8.59 -2.93 -5.39
CA LEU A 103 9.00 -3.65 -4.17
C LEU A 103 10.19 -2.98 -3.45
N LYS A 104 11.13 -2.38 -4.18
CA LYS A 104 12.25 -1.63 -3.57
C LYS A 104 11.74 -0.45 -2.75
N LEU A 105 10.69 0.24 -3.18
CA LEU A 105 10.08 1.34 -2.42
C LEU A 105 9.62 0.89 -1.03
N ARG A 106 9.05 -0.32 -0.93
CA ARG A 106 8.66 -0.90 0.37
C ARG A 106 9.86 -1.14 1.26
N ASN A 107 10.88 -1.79 0.73
CA ASN A 107 12.08 -2.12 1.50
C ASN A 107 12.79 -0.84 2.00
N GLN A 108 12.92 0.17 1.14
CA GLN A 108 13.49 1.47 1.50
C GLN A 108 12.69 2.16 2.61
N LEU A 109 11.37 2.13 2.52
CA LEU A 109 10.49 2.65 3.56
C LEU A 109 10.72 1.92 4.89
N ASP A 110 10.73 0.59 4.88
CA ASP A 110 10.92 -0.21 6.09
C ASP A 110 12.33 0.02 6.69
N GLN A 111 13.37 0.15 5.87
CA GLN A 111 14.73 0.52 6.30
C GLN A 111 14.78 1.90 6.96
N LYS A 112 14.06 2.89 6.41
CA LYS A 112 13.96 4.25 6.95
C LYS A 112 13.24 4.30 8.30
N TYR A 113 12.16 3.53 8.46
CA TYR A 113 11.29 3.65 9.64
C TYR A 113 11.59 2.64 10.75
N ARG A 114 12.25 1.52 10.47
CA ARG A 114 12.66 0.54 11.49
C ARG A 114 13.43 1.15 12.67
N PRO A 115 14.48 1.97 12.48
CA PRO A 115 15.18 2.59 13.61
C PRO A 115 14.30 3.58 14.38
N GLN A 116 13.34 4.24 13.73
CA GLN A 116 12.41 5.14 14.38
C GLN A 116 11.43 4.36 15.27
N PHE A 117 10.80 3.31 14.74
CA PHE A 117 9.91 2.45 15.52
C PHE A 117 10.64 1.77 16.70
N ALA A 118 11.95 1.50 16.58
CA ALA A 118 12.76 0.99 17.69
C ALA A 118 12.88 1.97 18.87
N THR A 119 12.60 3.27 18.69
CA THR A 119 12.55 4.24 19.80
C THR A 119 11.24 4.18 20.60
N ALA A 120 10.21 3.58 20.02
CA ALA A 120 8.87 3.48 20.60
C ALA A 120 8.51 2.05 21.03
N LEU A 121 9.16 1.03 20.47
CA LEU A 121 8.87 -0.39 20.69
C LEU A 121 10.12 -1.16 21.11
N SER A 122 9.94 -2.11 22.04
CA SER A 122 10.99 -3.09 22.35
C SER A 122 11.28 -3.99 21.14
N PRO A 123 12.48 -4.59 21.03
CA PRO A 123 12.84 -5.45 19.90
C PRO A 123 11.84 -6.59 19.63
N ARG A 124 11.28 -7.20 20.69
CA ARG A 124 10.26 -8.24 20.58
C ARG A 124 8.98 -7.74 19.91
N ARG A 125 8.53 -6.54 20.28
CA ARG A 125 7.31 -5.92 19.73
C ARG A 125 7.56 -5.45 18.30
N LEU A 126 8.73 -4.88 18.03
CA LEU A 126 9.11 -4.43 16.70
C LEU A 126 9.14 -5.57 15.69
N VAL A 127 9.71 -6.73 16.04
CA VAL A 127 9.70 -7.90 15.14
C VAL A 127 8.28 -8.34 14.80
N ARG A 128 7.37 -8.40 15.80
CA ARG A 128 5.96 -8.76 15.59
C ARG A 128 5.26 -7.77 14.67
N PHE A 129 5.48 -6.47 14.89
CA PHE A 129 4.95 -5.39 14.05
C PHE A 129 5.33 -5.55 12.56
N TYR A 130 6.52 -6.08 12.25
CA TYR A 130 6.95 -6.31 10.87
C TYR A 130 6.46 -7.63 10.25
N GLN A 131 5.74 -8.49 10.98
CA GLN A 131 5.13 -9.72 10.43
C GLN A 131 3.71 -9.51 9.90
N ILE A 132 3.17 -8.29 10.00
CA ILE A 132 1.83 -7.88 9.57
C ILE A 132 1.91 -6.82 8.46
#